data_AF-A0A914DK54-F1
#
_entry.id   AF-A0A914DK54-F1
#
_cell.length_a   1.000
_cell.length_b   1.000
_cell.length_c   1.000
_cell.angle_alpha   90.00
_cell.angle_beta   90.00
_cell.angle_gamma   90.00
#
_symmetry.space_group_name_H-M   'P 1'
#
loop_
_entity.id
_entity.type
_entity.pdbx_description
1 polymer ?
#
loop_
_entity_poly.entity_id
_entity_poly.type
_entity_poly.pdbx_seq_one_letter_code
_entity_poly.pdbx_strand_id
1 'polypeptide(L)'
;MCFEDMKTGDIWPCYPTTVWTEKTCMHCSKSKTCDDPERPNITSLLTEPRATPCLCQSTSHYCVVRPQGEVKWWNPQNYTVYGVTEAPTPSPEIEEAFGLTDLKDRGAITTKTRENLIFLVAAMPRETRQQLSYTLDEFVLRCSFNSED
;
A
#
# COMPACT_ATOMS: atom_id res chain seq x y z
N MET A 1 7.46 -4.15 6.00
CA MET A 1 6.91 -5.51 6.07
C MET A 1 5.64 -5.43 6.90
N CYS A 2 4.50 -5.85 6.36
CA CYS A 2 3.23 -5.81 7.08
C CYS A 2 2.75 -7.22 7.37
N PHE A 3 2.20 -7.42 8.57
CA PHE A 3 1.49 -8.64 8.90
C PHE A 3 0.11 -8.64 8.24
N GLU A 4 -0.34 -9.79 7.74
CA GLU A 4 -1.69 -9.99 7.19
C GLU A 4 -2.42 -11.01 8.08
N ASP A 5 -3.53 -10.59 8.72
CA ASP A 5 -4.38 -11.55 9.44
C ASP A 5 -5.14 -12.42 8.44
N MET A 6 -4.96 -13.74 8.51
CA MET A 6 -5.58 -14.68 7.58
C MET A 6 -7.12 -14.81 7.72
N LYS A 7 -7.72 -14.33 8.81
CA LYS A 7 -9.16 -14.39 9.06
C LYS A 7 -9.88 -13.15 8.57
N THR A 8 -9.34 -11.97 8.87
CA THR A 8 -9.95 -10.68 8.52
C THR A 8 -9.40 -10.11 7.21
N GLY A 9 -8.15 -10.43 6.88
CA GLY A 9 -7.44 -9.85 5.74
C GLY A 9 -6.77 -8.52 6.08
N ASP A 10 -6.79 -8.11 7.36
CA ASP A 10 -6.24 -6.83 7.82
C ASP A 10 -4.73 -6.82 7.67
N ILE A 11 -4.20 -5.72 7.15
CA ILE A 11 -2.77 -5.57 6.86
C ILE A 11 -2.18 -4.64 7.92
N TRP A 12 -1.98 -5.17 9.12
CA TRP A 12 -1.44 -4.42 10.24
C TRP A 12 -0.79 -5.36 11.28
N PRO A 13 0.32 -4.95 11.93
CA PRO A 13 1.03 -3.69 11.74
C PRO A 13 2.12 -3.75 10.64
N CYS A 14 2.47 -2.57 10.11
CA CYS A 14 3.48 -2.38 9.08
C CYS A 14 4.75 -1.74 9.66
N TYR A 15 5.85 -2.50 9.72
CA TYR A 15 7.14 -2.00 10.20
C TYR A 15 8.34 -2.52 9.37
N PRO A 16 9.50 -1.85 9.41
CA PRO A 16 10.74 -2.37 8.82
C PRO A 16 11.10 -3.75 9.37
N THR A 17 11.69 -4.63 8.56
CA THR A 17 12.10 -5.98 9.01
C THR A 17 13.08 -5.96 10.17
N THR A 18 13.92 -4.92 10.22
CA THR A 18 14.97 -4.72 11.23
C THR A 18 14.45 -4.50 12.64
N VAL A 19 13.19 -4.12 12.82
CA VAL A 19 12.60 -3.89 14.14
C VAL A 19 11.84 -5.09 14.69
N TRP A 20 11.71 -6.17 13.92
CA TRP A 20 11.04 -7.39 14.34
C TRP A 20 12.03 -8.35 15.01
N THR A 21 11.63 -8.89 16.14
CA THR A 21 12.41 -9.84 16.94
C THR A 21 11.55 -11.04 17.28
N GLU A 22 12.15 -12.22 17.24
CA GLU A 22 11.48 -13.44 17.70
C GLU A 22 11.52 -13.50 19.22
N LYS A 23 10.35 -13.63 19.83
CA LYS A 23 10.18 -13.77 21.28
C LYS A 23 9.23 -14.92 21.59
N THR A 24 9.15 -15.31 22.86
CA THR A 24 8.15 -16.26 23.35
C THR A 24 7.09 -15.51 24.15
N CYS A 25 5.86 -15.47 23.64
CA CYS A 25 4.74 -14.80 24.27
C CYS A 25 3.97 -15.77 25.16
N MET A 26 3.39 -15.27 26.27
CA MET A 26 2.59 -16.05 27.21
C MET A 26 1.08 -15.83 27.02
N HIS A 27 0.68 -14.60 26.69
CA HIS A 27 -0.72 -14.19 26.60
C HIS A 27 -1.00 -13.66 25.19
N CYS A 28 -1.77 -14.44 24.43
CA CYS A 28 -2.14 -14.10 23.06
C CYS A 28 -3.66 -14.16 22.90
N SER A 29 -4.22 -13.15 22.24
CA SER A 29 -5.63 -13.05 21.89
C SER A 29 -6.04 -14.07 20.83
N LYS A 30 -7.35 -14.27 20.67
CA LYS A 30 -7.95 -15.11 19.60
C LYS A 30 -7.64 -14.59 18.20
N SER A 31 -7.34 -13.29 18.07
CA SER A 31 -6.88 -12.65 16.83
C SER A 31 -5.38 -12.86 16.56
N LYS A 32 -4.71 -13.76 17.30
CA LYS A 32 -3.27 -14.07 17.13
C LYS A 32 -2.34 -12.89 17.41
N THR A 33 -2.78 -11.98 18.26
CA THR A 33 -2.02 -10.80 18.70
C THR A 33 -1.61 -11.03 20.16
N CYS A 34 -0.43 -10.58 20.56
CA CYS A 34 0.11 -10.82 21.89
C CYS A 34 0.73 -9.54 22.46
N ASP A 35 0.76 -9.45 23.79
CA ASP A 35 1.52 -8.42 24.49
C ASP A 35 3.04 -8.70 24.38
N ASP A 36 3.85 -7.64 24.34
CA ASP A 36 5.31 -7.79 24.40
C ASP A 36 5.71 -8.38 25.75
N PRO A 37 6.44 -9.52 25.80
CA PRO A 37 6.85 -10.14 27.05
C PRO A 37 7.76 -9.24 27.90
N GLU A 38 8.43 -8.24 27.31
CA GLU A 38 9.24 -7.25 28.04
C GLU A 38 8.41 -6.08 28.58
N ARG A 39 7.15 -5.93 28.13
CA ARG A 39 6.20 -4.90 28.56
C ARG A 39 4.79 -5.49 28.67
N PRO A 40 4.56 -6.43 29.60
CA PRO A 40 3.26 -7.07 29.76
C PRO A 40 2.18 -6.02 30.09
N ASN A 41 1.08 -6.05 29.36
CA ASN A 41 -0.06 -5.15 29.56
C ASN A 41 -1.24 -5.91 30.21
N ILE A 42 -2.37 -5.24 30.41
CA ILE A 42 -3.54 -5.76 31.16
C ILE A 42 -4.12 -7.05 30.53
N THR A 43 -3.85 -7.35 29.25
CA THR A 43 -4.30 -8.56 28.53
C THR A 43 -3.79 -9.86 29.16
N SER A 44 -2.70 -9.79 29.93
CA SER A 44 -2.15 -10.85 30.78
C SER A 44 -3.15 -11.47 31.77
N LEU A 45 -4.22 -10.74 32.10
CA LEU A 45 -5.23 -11.17 33.08
C LEU A 45 -6.44 -11.89 32.45
N LEU A 46 -6.57 -11.89 31.12
CA LEU A 46 -7.77 -12.36 30.41
C LEU A 46 -7.55 -13.63 29.58
N THR A 47 -6.32 -14.12 29.47
CA THR A 47 -5.98 -15.26 28.61
C THR A 47 -5.05 -16.25 29.30
N GLU A 48 -5.30 -17.54 29.09
CA GLU A 48 -4.51 -18.64 29.64
C GLU A 48 -3.03 -18.54 29.19
N PRO A 49 -2.07 -18.69 30.12
CA PRO A 49 -0.65 -18.61 29.78
C PRO A 49 -0.26 -19.80 28.91
N ARG A 50 0.06 -19.53 27.65
CA ARG A 50 0.56 -20.53 26.72
C ARG A 50 1.80 -20.01 26.00
N ALA A 51 2.93 -20.66 26.27
CA ALA A 51 4.18 -20.40 25.58
C ALA A 51 3.99 -20.58 24.07
N THR A 52 4.00 -19.47 23.34
CA THR A 52 3.76 -19.43 21.90
C THR A 52 4.87 -18.61 21.23
N PRO A 53 5.52 -19.12 20.17
CA PRO A 53 6.48 -18.33 19.42
C PRO A 53 5.76 -17.14 18.78
N CYS A 54 6.33 -15.95 18.93
CA CYS A 54 5.75 -14.71 18.42
C CYS A 54 6.83 -13.82 17.80
N LEU A 55 6.38 -12.94 16.91
CA LEU A 55 7.19 -11.87 16.34
C LEU A 55 6.77 -10.56 16.97
N CYS A 56 7.69 -9.91 17.65
CA CYS A 56 7.47 -8.66 18.37
C CYS A 56 8.25 -7.55 17.69
N GLN A 57 7.59 -6.44 17.41
CA GLN A 57 8.26 -5.25 16.89
C GLN A 57 8.53 -4.24 18.01
N SER A 58 9.70 -3.60 17.97
CA SER A 58 10.23 -2.76 19.06
C SER A 58 9.69 -1.32 19.08
N THR A 59 9.02 -0.84 18.03
CA THR A 59 8.57 0.55 17.88
C THR A 59 7.27 0.84 18.63
N SER A 60 6.29 -0.07 18.59
CA SER A 60 5.02 0.04 19.34
C SER A 60 4.76 -1.13 20.30
N HIS A 61 5.78 -1.97 20.54
CA HIS A 61 5.70 -3.10 21.48
C HIS A 61 4.53 -4.04 21.22
N TYR A 62 4.31 -4.33 19.95
CA TYR A 62 3.22 -5.17 19.47
C TYR A 62 3.76 -6.51 18.98
N CYS A 63 3.10 -7.60 19.34
CA CYS A 63 3.50 -8.93 18.94
C CYS A 63 2.39 -9.67 18.20
N VAL A 64 2.78 -10.50 17.24
CA VAL A 64 1.89 -11.41 16.51
C VAL A 64 2.36 -12.85 16.69
N VAL A 65 1.42 -13.77 16.86
CA VAL A 65 1.72 -15.21 16.94
C VAL A 65 2.35 -15.65 15.63
N ARG A 66 3.51 -16.30 15.72
CA ARG A 66 4.11 -16.94 14.57
C ARG A 66 3.27 -18.19 14.23
N PRO A 67 2.69 -18.29 13.02
CA PRO A 67 2.07 -19.54 12.58
C PRO A 67 3.11 -20.67 12.55
N GLN A 68 2.70 -21.94 12.67
CA GLN A 68 3.60 -23.11 12.67
C GLN A 68 4.30 -23.38 11.30
N GLY A 69 4.45 -22.36 10.46
CA GLY A 69 5.06 -22.39 9.13
C GLY A 69 5.60 -21.03 8.74
N GLU A 70 5.66 -20.75 7.43
CA GLU A 70 6.13 -19.46 6.93
C GLU A 70 5.16 -18.33 7.32
N VAL A 71 5.71 -17.21 7.81
CA VAL A 71 4.91 -16.01 8.09
C VAL A 71 4.51 -15.42 6.75
N LYS A 72 3.21 -15.44 6.45
CA LYS A 72 2.67 -14.81 5.25
C LYS A 72 2.74 -13.28 5.42
N TRP A 73 3.83 -12.71 4.96
CA TRP A 73 3.99 -11.27 4.90
C TRP A 73 3.17 -10.70 3.76
N TRP A 74 2.55 -9.56 3.99
CA TRP A 74 1.92 -8.80 2.93
C TRP A 74 2.96 -8.42 1.87
N ASN A 75 2.75 -8.85 0.64
CA ASN A 75 3.63 -8.56 -0.48
C ASN A 75 2.94 -7.61 -1.48
N PRO A 76 3.39 -6.35 -1.57
CA PRO A 76 2.79 -5.36 -2.46
C PRO A 76 2.78 -5.74 -3.95
N GLN A 77 3.61 -6.69 -4.36
CA GLN A 77 3.74 -7.14 -5.75
C GLN A 77 2.77 -8.27 -6.11
N ASN A 78 2.02 -8.81 -5.15
CA ASN A 78 1.09 -9.92 -5.41
C ASN A 78 -0.28 -9.45 -5.93
N TYR A 79 -0.43 -8.15 -6.22
CA TYR A 79 -1.59 -7.59 -6.88
C TYR A 79 -1.23 -7.29 -8.32
N THR A 80 -2.23 -7.31 -9.20
CA THR A 80 -2.10 -6.83 -10.57
C THR A 80 -1.73 -5.35 -10.55
N VAL A 81 -0.42 -5.07 -10.51
CA VAL A 81 0.11 -3.80 -10.97
C VAL A 81 -0.24 -3.77 -12.45
N TYR A 82 -1.23 -2.95 -12.83
CA TYR A 82 -1.48 -2.70 -14.24
C TYR A 82 -0.15 -2.24 -14.84
N GLY A 83 0.37 -3.04 -15.77
CA GLY A 83 1.61 -2.71 -16.45
C GLY A 83 1.48 -1.32 -17.04
N VAL A 84 2.57 -0.57 -17.09
CA VAL A 84 2.62 0.70 -17.82
C VAL A 84 2.14 0.39 -19.23
N THR A 85 0.95 0.88 -19.58
CA THR A 85 0.40 0.74 -20.91
C THR A 85 1.43 1.32 -21.87
N GLU A 86 1.79 0.59 -22.94
CA GLU A 86 2.69 1.15 -23.94
C GLU A 86 2.13 2.49 -24.40
N ALA A 87 3.00 3.50 -24.40
CA ALA A 87 2.60 4.84 -24.80
C ALA A 87 2.05 4.77 -26.22
N PRO A 88 0.77 5.12 -26.46
CA PRO A 88 0.24 5.10 -27.82
C PRO A 88 1.03 6.10 -28.66
N THR A 89 1.33 5.70 -29.91
CA THR A 89 1.92 6.65 -30.87
C THR A 89 0.86 7.71 -31.16
N PRO A 90 1.18 9.01 -31.00
CA PRO A 90 0.22 10.08 -31.26
C PRO A 90 -0.22 10.02 -32.73
N SER A 91 -1.51 10.20 -32.99
CA SER A 91 -2.01 10.33 -34.34
C SER A 91 -1.57 11.67 -34.96
N PRO A 92 -1.47 11.78 -36.29
CA PRO A 92 -1.11 13.03 -36.96
C PRO A 92 -2.01 14.22 -36.56
N GLU A 93 -3.29 13.94 -36.28
CA GLU A 93 -4.28 14.92 -35.83
C GLU A 93 -3.94 15.48 -34.44
N ILE A 94 -3.42 14.65 -33.52
CA ILE A 94 -2.97 15.08 -32.20
C ILE A 94 -1.68 15.90 -32.33
N GLU A 95 -0.76 15.52 -33.21
CA GLU A 95 0.46 16.30 -33.45
C GLU A 95 0.15 17.70 -33.99
N GLU A 96 -0.82 17.82 -34.90
CA GLU A 96 -1.28 19.10 -35.42
C GLU A 96 -1.99 19.94 -34.34
N ALA A 97 -2.93 19.35 -33.59
CA ALA A 97 -3.66 20.04 -32.54
C ALA A 97 -2.76 20.57 -31.41
N PHE A 98 -1.67 19.85 -31.09
CA PHE A 98 -0.66 20.28 -30.12
C PHE A 98 0.46 21.13 -30.75
N GLY A 99 0.44 21.37 -32.05
CA GLY A 99 1.44 22.15 -32.79
C GLY A 99 2.84 21.55 -32.72
N LEU A 100 2.95 20.22 -32.79
CA LEU A 100 4.19 19.46 -32.66
C LEU A 100 4.88 19.18 -34.00
N THR A 101 4.19 19.40 -35.13
CA THR A 101 4.65 19.07 -36.49
C THR A 101 6.02 19.63 -36.86
N ASP A 102 6.35 20.85 -36.43
CA ASP A 102 7.63 21.50 -36.73
C ASP A 102 8.72 21.24 -35.66
N LEU A 103 8.37 20.57 -34.56
CA LEU A 103 9.29 20.30 -33.45
C LEU A 103 9.92 18.92 -33.59
N LYS A 104 11.26 18.89 -33.68
CA LYS A 104 12.06 17.65 -33.70
C LYS A 104 12.82 17.40 -32.40
N ASP A 105 13.07 18.43 -31.61
CA ASP A 105 13.76 18.31 -30.33
C ASP A 105 12.84 17.69 -29.28
N ARG A 106 13.29 16.60 -28.65
CA ARG A 106 12.49 15.87 -27.65
C ARG A 106 12.17 16.73 -26.42
N GLY A 107 13.06 17.65 -26.06
CA GLY A 107 12.84 18.61 -24.97
C GLY A 107 11.71 19.58 -25.30
N ALA A 108 11.80 20.24 -26.44
CA ALA A 108 10.79 21.18 -26.93
C ALA A 108 9.42 20.53 -27.13
N ILE A 109 9.37 19.31 -27.70
CA ILE A 109 8.13 18.52 -27.82
C ILE A 109 7.53 18.27 -26.43
N THR A 110 8.34 17.82 -25.47
CA THR A 110 7.85 17.51 -24.10
C THR A 110 7.30 18.75 -23.41
N THR A 111 8.01 19.88 -23.49
CA THR A 111 7.58 21.15 -22.87
C THR A 111 6.27 21.63 -23.48
N LYS A 112 6.19 21.74 -24.81
CA LYS A 112 4.97 22.20 -25.49
C LYS A 112 3.79 21.28 -25.24
N THR A 113 4.02 19.97 -25.25
CA THR A 113 2.99 18.97 -24.92
C THR A 113 2.47 19.15 -23.50
N ARG A 114 3.37 19.33 -22.51
CA ARG A 114 2.99 19.55 -21.11
C ARG A 114 2.18 20.82 -20.93
N GLU A 115 2.61 21.93 -21.53
CA GLU A 115 1.89 23.21 -21.45
C GLU A 115 0.48 23.09 -22.03
N ASN A 116 0.37 22.55 -23.25
CA ASN A 116 -0.93 22.36 -23.91
C ASN A 116 -1.85 21.42 -23.12
N LEU A 117 -1.32 20.34 -22.54
CA LEU A 117 -2.09 19.44 -21.67
C LEU A 117 -2.62 20.17 -20.44
N ILE A 118 -1.79 20.99 -19.78
CA ILE A 118 -2.21 21.77 -18.61
C ILE A 118 -3.35 22.72 -18.98
N PHE A 119 -3.22 23.45 -20.10
CA PHE A 119 -4.28 24.37 -20.55
C PHE A 119 -5.56 23.65 -20.93
N LEU A 120 -5.45 22.53 -21.65
CA LEU A 120 -6.59 21.72 -22.08
C LEU A 120 -7.34 21.15 -20.87
N VAL A 121 -6.65 20.57 -19.90
CA VAL A 121 -7.25 20.05 -18.67
C VAL A 121 -7.84 21.17 -17.82
N ALA A 122 -7.16 22.32 -17.70
CA ALA A 122 -7.65 23.47 -16.93
C ALA A 122 -8.93 24.07 -17.52
N ALA A 123 -9.11 24.01 -18.84
CA ALA A 123 -10.31 24.49 -19.52
C ALA A 123 -11.52 23.54 -19.37
N MET A 124 -11.32 22.29 -18.92
CA MET A 124 -12.43 21.34 -18.76
C MET A 124 -13.29 21.63 -17.52
N PRO A 125 -14.60 21.31 -17.58
CA PRO A 125 -15.47 21.27 -16.40
C PRO A 125 -14.91 20.36 -15.31
N ARG A 126 -15.23 20.67 -14.05
CA ARG A 126 -14.74 19.92 -12.90
C ARG A 126 -15.20 18.46 -12.94
N GLU A 127 -16.43 18.24 -13.37
CA GLU A 127 -17.08 16.93 -13.47
C GLU A 127 -16.33 16.04 -14.47
N THR A 128 -15.99 16.60 -15.64
CA THR A 128 -15.19 15.89 -16.66
C THR A 128 -13.79 15.56 -16.14
N ARG A 129 -13.13 16.48 -15.44
CA ARG A 129 -11.82 16.21 -14.82
C ARG A 129 -11.87 15.09 -13.78
N GLN A 130 -12.94 15.01 -13.00
CA GLN A 130 -13.13 13.93 -12.03
C GLN A 130 -13.34 12.58 -12.72
N GLN A 131 -14.12 12.55 -13.81
CA GLN A 131 -14.36 11.34 -14.60
C GLN A 131 -13.13 10.83 -15.34
N LEU A 132 -12.20 11.72 -15.72
CA LEU A 132 -10.92 11.36 -16.32
C LEU A 132 -9.85 10.92 -15.30
N SER A 133 -10.09 11.18 -14.00
CA SER A 133 -9.19 10.77 -12.92
C SER A 133 -9.45 9.31 -12.54
N TYR A 134 -8.48 8.69 -11.86
CA TYR A 134 -8.68 7.41 -11.21
C TYR A 134 -9.83 7.49 -10.20
N THR A 135 -10.65 6.44 -10.17
CA THR A 135 -11.62 6.20 -9.11
C THR A 135 -10.92 5.77 -7.82
N LEU A 136 -11.63 5.81 -6.69
CA LEU A 136 -11.07 5.41 -5.41
C LEU A 136 -10.62 3.95 -5.43
N ASP A 137 -11.43 3.05 -6.00
CA ASP A 137 -11.14 1.61 -6.05
C ASP A 137 -10.01 1.25 -7.02
N GLU A 138 -9.78 2.09 -8.05
CA GLU A 138 -8.62 1.98 -8.94
C GLU A 138 -7.34 2.47 -8.28
N PHE A 139 -7.43 3.51 -7.44
CA PHE A 139 -6.28 4.15 -6.83
C PHE A 139 -5.85 3.50 -5.52
N VAL A 140 -6.81 3.12 -4.67
CA VAL A 140 -6.60 2.57 -3.33
C VAL A 140 -7.03 1.11 -3.32
N LEU A 141 -6.06 0.21 -3.44
CA LEU A 141 -6.32 -1.23 -3.49
C LEU A 141 -6.58 -1.85 -2.11
N ARG A 142 -5.98 -1.28 -1.05
CA ARG A 142 -6.15 -1.67 0.35
C ARG A 142 -5.88 -0.46 1.24
N CYS A 143 -6.67 -0.33 2.30
CA CYS A 143 -6.46 0.62 3.39
C CYS A 143 -6.64 -0.16 4.70
N SER A 144 -5.72 0.00 5.65
CA SER A 144 -5.89 -0.53 7.00
C SER A 144 -5.18 0.40 7.96
N PHE A 145 -5.89 0.88 8.98
CA PHE A 145 -5.35 1.81 9.97
C PHE A 145 -5.69 1.31 11.36
N ASN A 146 -4.67 0.97 12.15
CA ASN A 146 -4.83 0.43 13.51
C ASN A 146 -5.70 -0.83 13.63
N SER A 147 -5.67 -1.72 12.63
CA SER A 147 -6.52 -2.94 12.59
C SER A 147 -8.03 -2.66 12.55
N GLU A 148 -8.44 -1.46 12.14
CA GLU A 148 -9.80 -1.19 11.68
C GLU A 148 -9.74 -0.96 10.16
N ASP A 149 -10.61 -1.65 9.43
CA ASP A 149 -10.81 -1.54 7.98
C ASP A 149 -11.95 -0.55 7.66
#